data_AF-A0A423GPZ6-F1
#
_entry.id   AF-A0A423GPZ6-F1
#
_cell.length_a   1.000
_cell.length_b   1.000
_cell.length_c   1.000
_cell.angle_alpha   90.00
_cell.angle_beta   90.00
_cell.angle_gamma   90.00
#
_symmetry.space_group_name_H-M   'P 1'
#
loop_
_entity.id
_entity.type
_entity.pdbx_description
1 polymer ?
#
loop_
_entity_poly.entity_id
_entity_poly.type
_entity_poly.pdbx_seq_one_letter_code
_entity_poly.pdbx_strand_id
1 'polypeptide(L)'
;MTRYLKELLLLFGIGLKPRRRLAMPGYALIAAPLAGNKNRSSHYNIFPTLLQLMGYDLAAIEPIYGKPLSQPTDDDFTFNYRFNARLGAKSAWRHIDLSTIVTPDQAPSDVTAGTP
;
A
#
# COMPACT_ATOMS: atom_id res chain seq x y z
N MET A 1 32.55 -27.15 33.86
CA MET A 1 31.36 -27.45 33.02
C MET A 1 30.69 -26.22 32.41
N THR A 2 30.89 -25.01 32.95
CA THR A 2 30.25 -23.75 32.51
C THR A 2 30.86 -23.10 31.25
N ARG A 3 32.09 -23.49 30.87
CA ARG A 3 32.79 -22.91 29.71
C ARG A 3 32.23 -23.42 28.37
N TYR A 4 31.90 -24.72 28.29
CA TYR A 4 31.32 -25.34 27.10
C TYR A 4 29.89 -24.86 26.77
N LEU A 5 29.11 -24.50 27.79
CA LEU A 5 27.74 -23.99 27.61
C LEU A 5 27.73 -22.61 26.94
N LYS A 6 28.72 -21.76 27.25
CA LYS A 6 28.85 -20.43 26.63
C LYS A 6 29.26 -20.52 25.16
N GLU A 7 30.19 -21.42 24.83
CA GLU A 7 30.62 -21.68 23.45
C GLU A 7 29.49 -22.27 22.60
N LEU A 8 28.69 -23.20 23.17
CA LEU A 8 27.51 -23.77 22.51
C LEU A 8 26.45 -22.70 22.22
N LEU A 9 26.24 -21.76 23.14
CA LEU A 9 25.27 -20.67 22.99
C LEU A 9 25.75 -19.64 21.94
N LEU A 10 27.05 -19.40 21.84
CA LEU A 10 27.65 -18.54 20.81
C LEU A 10 27.51 -19.14 19.40
N LEU A 11 27.71 -20.45 19.28
CA LEU A 11 27.52 -21.20 18.03
C LEU A 11 26.04 -21.22 17.60
N PHE A 12 25.11 -21.33 18.54
CA PHE A 12 23.68 -21.19 18.26
C PHE A 12 23.31 -19.77 17.80
N GLY A 13 23.88 -18.72 18.42
CA GLY A 13 23.62 -17.33 18.06
C GLY A 13 24.07 -16.94 16.65
N ILE A 14 25.16 -17.55 16.14
CA ILE A 14 25.67 -17.30 14.79
C ILE A 14 24.91 -18.12 13.73
N GLY A 15 24.37 -19.29 14.11
CA GLY A 15 23.58 -20.17 13.24
C GLY A 15 22.15 -19.69 12.97
N LEU A 16 21.57 -18.87 13.86
CA LEU A 16 20.23 -18.29 13.70
C LEU A 16 20.19 -16.95 12.96
N LYS A 17 21.34 -16.38 12.59
CA LYS A 17 21.35 -15.18 11.75
C LYS A 17 20.92 -15.61 10.34
N PRO A 18 19.77 -15.15 9.82
CA PRO A 18 19.32 -15.55 8.49
C PRO A 18 20.32 -15.01 7.47
N ARG A 19 21.22 -15.88 6.99
CA ARG A 19 22.22 -15.52 5.95
C ARG A 19 21.62 -15.47 4.56
N ARG A 20 20.37 -15.89 4.42
CA ARG A 20 19.55 -15.59 3.25
C ARG A 20 18.55 -14.54 3.71
N ARG A 21 18.59 -13.34 3.10
CA ARG A 21 17.33 -12.63 2.86
C ARG A 21 16.45 -13.70 2.22
N LEU A 22 15.45 -14.18 2.93
CA LEU A 22 14.40 -14.95 2.28
C LEU A 22 14.02 -14.09 1.08
N ALA A 23 14.13 -14.66 -0.12
CA ALA A 23 13.42 -14.13 -1.27
C ALA A 23 11.94 -14.34 -0.93
N MET A 24 11.46 -13.55 0.02
CA MET A 24 10.06 -13.33 0.29
C MET A 24 9.58 -12.78 -1.04
N PRO A 25 8.78 -13.54 -1.78
CA PRO A 25 8.25 -13.03 -3.02
C PRO A 25 7.55 -11.70 -2.69
N GLY A 26 7.79 -10.68 -3.52
CA GLY A 26 7.62 -9.27 -3.13
C GLY A 26 6.29 -8.94 -2.45
N TYR A 27 5.24 -9.73 -2.69
CA TYR A 27 3.94 -9.67 -2.03
C TYR A 27 3.96 -9.83 -0.50
N ALA A 28 4.88 -10.62 0.08
CA ALA A 28 4.84 -10.94 1.50
C ALA A 28 5.27 -9.77 2.41
N LEU A 29 5.97 -8.77 1.89
CA LEU A 29 6.36 -7.56 2.64
C LEU A 29 5.29 -6.45 2.61
N ILE A 30 4.18 -6.67 1.90
CA ILE A 30 3.17 -5.63 1.60
C ILE A 30 1.97 -5.72 2.56
N ALA A 31 1.74 -6.86 3.22
CA ALA A 31 0.46 -7.14 3.90
C ALA A 31 0.17 -6.28 5.14
N ALA A 32 1.17 -5.93 5.94
CA ALA A 32 0.98 -5.19 7.18
C ALA A 32 0.50 -3.72 6.99
N PRO A 33 1.08 -2.91 6.08
CA PRO A 33 0.61 -1.53 5.85
C PRO A 33 -0.75 -1.43 5.16
N LEU A 34 -1.18 -2.47 4.42
CA LEU A 34 -2.44 -2.44 3.67
C LEU A 34 -3.67 -2.18 4.55
N ALA A 35 -3.71 -2.78 5.74
CA ALA A 35 -4.85 -2.59 6.66
C ALA A 35 -4.89 -1.16 7.22
N GLY A 36 -3.73 -0.57 7.55
CA GLY A 36 -3.63 0.79 8.08
C GLY A 36 -3.95 1.87 7.04
N ASN A 37 -3.75 1.55 5.77
CA ASN A 37 -3.99 2.43 4.63
C ASN A 37 -5.47 2.52 4.20
N LYS A 38 -6.34 1.65 4.74
CA LYS A 38 -7.76 1.65 4.42
C LYS A 38 -8.39 3.02 4.74
N ASN A 39 -9.03 3.64 3.75
CA ASN A 39 -9.64 4.97 3.83
C ASN A 39 -8.64 6.13 4.09
N ARG A 40 -7.34 5.89 3.87
CA ARG A 40 -6.26 6.88 4.12
C ARG A 40 -5.28 7.02 2.96
N SER A 41 -5.47 6.25 1.89
CA SER A 41 -4.68 6.32 0.65
C SER A 41 -5.47 6.94 -0.48
N SER A 42 -4.79 7.69 -1.33
CA SER A 42 -5.32 8.15 -2.60
C SER A 42 -5.24 7.08 -3.69
N HIS A 43 -5.99 7.25 -4.79
CA HIS A 43 -5.81 6.36 -5.94
C HIS A 43 -4.41 6.52 -6.55
N TYR A 44 -3.74 7.67 -6.36
CA TYR A 44 -2.43 7.92 -6.94
C TYR A 44 -1.36 6.96 -6.40
N ASN A 45 -1.58 6.30 -5.25
CA ASN A 45 -0.67 5.26 -4.74
C ASN A 45 -0.72 3.95 -5.53
N ILE A 46 -1.72 3.74 -6.40
CA ILE A 46 -1.84 2.52 -7.20
C ILE A 46 -0.66 2.39 -8.17
N PHE A 47 -0.30 3.47 -8.86
CA PHE A 47 0.79 3.44 -9.85
C PHE A 47 2.17 3.09 -9.26
N PRO A 48 2.68 3.76 -8.21
CA PRO A 48 3.93 3.37 -7.57
C PRO A 48 3.88 1.96 -6.97
N THR A 49 2.71 1.47 -6.58
CA THR A 49 2.53 0.06 -6.13
C THR A 49 2.78 -0.93 -7.27
N LEU A 50 2.27 -0.64 -8.47
CA LEU A 50 2.52 -1.50 -9.64
C LEU A 50 4.01 -1.52 -10.00
N LEU A 51 4.69 -0.38 -9.97
CA LEU A 51 6.14 -0.31 -10.20
C LEU A 51 6.89 -1.16 -9.17
N GLN A 52 6.54 -1.04 -7.90
CA GLN A 52 7.15 -1.85 -6.86
C GLN A 52 6.92 -3.36 -7.09
N LEU A 53 5.71 -3.77 -7.47
CA LEU A 53 5.39 -5.17 -7.78
C LEU A 53 6.17 -5.70 -8.99
N MET A 54 6.51 -4.83 -9.94
CA MET A 54 7.40 -5.15 -11.06
C MET A 54 8.89 -5.20 -10.68
N GLY A 55 9.23 -4.93 -9.41
CA GLY A 55 10.60 -5.01 -8.89
C GLY A 55 11.43 -3.73 -9.06
N TYR A 56 10.80 -2.60 -9.39
CA TYR A 56 11.49 -1.31 -9.39
C TYR A 56 11.86 -0.88 -7.97
N ASP A 57 12.98 -0.17 -7.84
CA ASP A 57 13.49 0.28 -6.55
C ASP A 57 12.59 1.36 -5.93
N LEU A 58 12.21 1.16 -4.67
CA LEU A 58 11.41 2.09 -3.89
C LEU A 58 12.03 3.49 -3.83
N ALA A 59 13.35 3.56 -3.62
CA ALA A 59 14.05 4.84 -3.53
C ALA A 59 14.04 5.62 -4.86
N ALA A 60 13.86 4.93 -5.98
CA ALA A 60 13.70 5.55 -7.29
C ALA A 60 12.24 5.90 -7.63
N ILE A 61 11.26 5.14 -7.11
CA ILE A 61 9.84 5.36 -7.36
C ILE A 61 9.30 6.56 -6.57
N GLU A 62 9.57 6.61 -5.26
CA GLU A 62 8.89 7.51 -4.33
C GLU A 62 9.05 9.01 -4.68
N PRO A 63 10.24 9.51 -5.09
CA PRO A 63 10.42 10.92 -5.42
C PRO A 63 9.62 11.39 -6.65
N ILE A 64 9.25 10.47 -7.54
CA ILE A 64 8.62 10.79 -8.83
C ILE A 64 7.11 10.51 -8.78
N TYR A 65 6.73 9.36 -8.21
CA TYR A 65 5.36 8.85 -8.27
C TYR A 65 4.68 8.78 -6.90
N GLY A 66 5.39 9.12 -5.83
CA GLY A 66 4.89 9.05 -4.47
C GLY A 66 4.94 7.64 -3.87
N LYS A 67 4.32 7.50 -2.70
CA LYS A 67 4.39 6.28 -1.89
C LYS A 67 3.52 5.17 -2.46
N PRO A 68 3.99 3.92 -2.54
CA PRO A 68 3.14 2.77 -2.81
C PRO A 68 2.30 2.40 -1.58
N LEU A 69 1.26 1.59 -1.81
CA LEU A 69 0.36 1.07 -0.77
C LEU A 69 1.06 0.13 0.23
N SER A 70 2.28 -0.30 -0.08
CA SER A 70 3.15 -1.05 0.85
C SER A 70 3.80 -0.16 1.90
N GLN A 71 3.59 1.15 1.87
CA GLN A 71 4.12 2.09 2.86
C GLN A 71 2.93 2.79 3.53
N PRO A 72 3.06 3.25 4.80
CA PRO A 72 2.04 4.08 5.42
C PRO A 72 1.77 5.35 4.60
N THR A 73 0.50 5.59 4.31
CA THR A 73 0.02 6.80 3.60
C THR A 73 -0.91 7.60 4.51
N ASP A 74 -0.89 8.92 4.35
CA ASP A 74 -1.85 9.82 4.95
C ASP A 74 -2.13 10.93 3.92
N ASP A 75 -2.95 10.60 2.93
CA ASP A 75 -3.27 11.50 1.84
C ASP A 75 -4.51 12.34 2.17
N ASP A 76 -4.49 13.61 1.75
CA ASP A 76 -5.66 14.47 1.86
C ASP A 76 -6.83 13.84 1.09
N PHE A 77 -8.00 13.77 1.76
CA PHE A 77 -9.22 13.20 1.19
C PHE A 77 -9.81 14.13 0.11
N THR A 78 -9.11 14.19 -1.02
CA THR A 78 -9.35 15.13 -2.12
C THR A 78 -9.49 14.36 -3.43
N PHE A 79 -10.26 14.92 -4.35
CA PHE A 79 -10.40 14.40 -5.70
C PHE A 79 -10.13 15.50 -6.72
N ASN A 80 -9.43 15.14 -7.79
CA ASN A 80 -9.22 16.03 -8.92
C ASN A 80 -10.44 15.96 -9.84
N TYR A 81 -11.30 16.97 -9.76
CA TYR A 81 -12.56 17.02 -10.53
C TYR A 81 -12.40 17.61 -11.93
N ARG A 82 -11.19 18.07 -12.30
CA ARG A 82 -10.88 18.64 -13.62
C ARG A 82 -9.61 18.03 -14.20
N PHE A 83 -9.54 16.71 -14.25
CA PHE A 83 -8.43 16.02 -14.88
C PHE A 83 -8.69 15.79 -16.38
N ASN A 84 -8.40 16.81 -17.20
CA ASN A 84 -8.36 16.67 -18.66
C ASN A 84 -6.90 16.59 -19.12
N ALA A 85 -6.22 15.46 -18.87
CA ALA A 85 -4.81 15.25 -19.23
C ALA A 85 -4.50 15.56 -20.70
N ARG A 86 -5.48 15.32 -21.59
CA ARG A 86 -5.34 15.51 -23.04
C ARG A 86 -5.53 16.95 -23.53
N LEU A 87 -6.07 17.83 -22.69
CA LEU A 87 -6.37 19.24 -23.04
C LEU A 87 -5.47 20.24 -22.30
N GLY A 88 -4.44 19.77 -21.58
CA GLY A 88 -3.49 20.62 -20.85
C GLY A 88 -4.12 21.44 -19.70
N ALA A 89 -5.33 21.08 -19.27
CA ALA A 89 -6.01 21.80 -18.19
C ALA A 89 -5.29 21.54 -16.85
N LYS A 90 -5.09 22.60 -16.07
CA LYS A 90 -4.50 22.50 -14.72
C LYS A 90 -5.44 21.69 -13.81
N SER A 91 -4.85 20.82 -12.99
CA SER A 91 -5.57 20.05 -11.97
C SER A 91 -6.32 21.00 -11.03
N ALA A 92 -7.59 20.69 -10.77
CA ALA A 92 -8.36 21.35 -9.72
C ALA A 92 -8.75 20.33 -8.67
N TRP A 93 -8.29 20.55 -7.45
CA TRP A 93 -8.51 19.66 -6.31
C TRP A 93 -9.75 20.11 -5.54
N ARG A 94 -10.58 19.17 -5.14
CA ARG A 94 -11.71 19.40 -4.25
C ARG A 94 -11.58 18.46 -3.06
N HIS A 95 -11.59 19.02 -1.86
CA HIS A 95 -11.70 18.23 -0.64
C HIS A 95 -13.10 17.62 -0.55
N ILE A 96 -13.15 16.36 -0.15
CA ILE A 96 -14.40 15.64 0.05
C ILE A 96 -14.64 15.60 1.54
N ASP A 97 -15.69 16.29 1.98
CA ASP A 97 -16.15 16.19 3.36
C ASP A 97 -16.96 14.90 3.52
N LEU A 98 -16.40 13.93 4.26
CA LEU A 98 -17.02 12.63 4.54
C LEU A 98 -18.42 12.76 5.15
N SER A 99 -18.70 13.84 5.91
CA SER A 99 -20.02 14.07 6.51
C SER A 99 -21.11 14.38 5.48
N THR A 100 -20.70 14.77 4.27
CA THR A 100 -21.59 15.14 3.17
C THR A 100 -21.79 14.01 2.16
N ILE A 101 -21.05 12.90 2.28
CA ILE A 101 -21.17 11.76 1.37
C ILE A 101 -22.33 10.88 1.82
N VAL A 102 -23.36 10.80 0.99
CA VAL A 102 -24.38 9.75 1.12
C VAL A 102 -23.75 8.45 0.64
N THR A 103 -23.36 7.60 1.58
CA THR A 103 -23.06 6.20 1.24
C THR A 103 -24.41 5.51 1.09
N PRO A 104 -24.71 4.84 -0.04
CA PRO A 104 -25.91 4.04 -0.11
C PRO A 104 -25.89 3.07 1.07
N ASP A 105 -26.86 3.16 1.97
CA ASP A 105 -27.12 2.08 2.92
C ASP A 105 -27.15 0.79 2.12
N GLN A 106 -26.34 -0.20 2.52
CA GLN A 106 -26.08 -1.44 1.78
C GLN A 106 -27.30 -1.80 0.95
N ALA A 107 -27.25 -1.50 -0.35
CA ALA A 107 -28.44 -1.57 -1.19
C ALA A 107 -29.07 -2.95 -0.99
N PRO A 108 -30.38 -3.04 -0.70
CA PRO A 108 -31.04 -4.33 -0.68
C PRO A 108 -30.70 -5.02 -2.00
N SER A 109 -30.42 -6.32 -1.93
CA SER A 109 -29.96 -7.21 -3.01
C SER A 109 -30.94 -7.36 -4.20
N ASP A 110 -31.80 -6.38 -4.45
CA ASP A 110 -32.90 -6.42 -5.42
C ASP A 110 -32.49 -6.05 -6.85
N VAL A 111 -31.23 -5.69 -7.12
CA VAL A 111 -30.71 -5.59 -8.50
C VAL A 111 -30.52 -6.95 -9.19
N THR A 112 -31.02 -8.05 -8.62
CA THR A 112 -30.98 -9.39 -9.23
C THR A 112 -32.25 -9.73 -10.05
N ALA A 113 -33.30 -8.91 -10.05
CA ALA A 113 -34.48 -9.19 -10.87
C ALA A 113 -34.37 -8.54 -12.27
N GLY A 114 -33.39 -8.99 -13.06
CA GLY A 114 -33.49 -8.92 -14.50
C GLY A 114 -34.63 -9.84 -14.95
N THR A 115 -35.83 -9.29 -15.07
CA THR A 115 -36.98 -9.97 -15.70
C THR A 115 -36.76 -9.94 -17.23
N PRO A 116 -36.96 -11.07 -17.94
CA PRO A 116 -36.61 -11.25 -19.35
C PRO A 116 -37.30 -10.31 -20.33
#